data_AF-A0A562BCS9-F1
#
_entry.id   AF-A0A562BCS9-F1
#
_cell.length_a   1.000
_cell.length_b   1.000
_cell.length_c   1.000
_cell.angle_alpha   90.00
_cell.angle_beta   90.00
_cell.angle_gamma   90.00
#
_symmetry.space_group_name_H-M   'P 1'
#
loop_
_entity.id
_entity.type
_entity.pdbx_description
1 polymer ?
#
loop_
_entity_poly.entity_id
_entity_poly.type
_entity_poly.pdbx_seq_one_letter_code
_entity_poly.pdbx_strand_id
1 'polypeptide(L)'
;MAYITGASADINTLLTAIKNFAVANGWTANATDTFTLTFPTYGSNGGATHAGTTSMISSVSGSDAYKNQSETSLVANRVVLTKNGVSYQLFAVNKKLYKNGVNGTYACLEAWVCDGFAAGTAANLQSNNRKFVMVGPLATSLYAYHLFSNGDFVHVVIEETPGRFRHLSFGFINKYGAFAGGQYLTAGCPIESFTTTAYAFNSSNQMVPFGSNGQGLSRSALASNGYPGTYVRADIDGWTVGWRLLSTGVWDTANLDAYGCTTFSNSVNNRAGYISGGPQVSFHTLAHDLAYHCSPQSYNGLAPMMPCYVGVNRTPYVGTWTLLGEFPDVRFLNISNFNPGDELTLGTDVWKIFPLWNKAYTLGAEPISYDYGLAYRKVV
;
A
#
# COMPACT_ATOMS: atom_id res chain seq x y z
N MET A 1 -18.42 7.85 -10.70
CA MET A 1 -17.02 7.70 -10.27
C MET A 1 -16.11 8.00 -11.43
N ALA A 2 -15.18 8.90 -11.23
CA ALA A 2 -14.22 9.23 -12.27
C ALA A 2 -13.22 8.08 -12.44
N TYR A 3 -12.89 7.81 -13.68
CA TYR A 3 -11.85 6.86 -14.07
C TYR A 3 -11.05 7.48 -15.21
N ILE A 4 -9.72 7.46 -15.11
CA ILE A 4 -8.84 7.77 -16.24
C ILE A 4 -7.73 6.74 -16.35
N THR A 5 -7.20 6.58 -17.55
CA THR A 5 -6.02 5.78 -17.82
C THR A 5 -5.13 6.48 -18.84
N GLY A 6 -3.84 6.18 -18.80
CA GLY A 6 -2.85 6.73 -19.71
C GLY A 6 -1.51 6.05 -19.54
N ALA A 7 -0.50 6.50 -20.27
CA ALA A 7 0.89 6.11 -20.09
C ALA A 7 1.67 7.26 -19.44
N SER A 8 2.81 6.96 -18.81
CA SER A 8 3.64 7.97 -18.17
C SER A 8 5.09 7.81 -18.57
N ALA A 9 5.65 8.86 -19.17
CA ALA A 9 7.06 8.86 -19.59
C ALA A 9 8.02 8.70 -18.41
N ASP A 10 7.61 9.17 -17.23
CA ASP A 10 8.35 9.01 -15.98
C ASP A 10 7.45 9.10 -14.73
N ILE A 11 8.09 9.01 -13.55
CA ILE A 11 7.40 9.10 -12.26
C ILE A 11 6.85 10.49 -11.94
N ASN A 12 7.41 11.56 -12.53
CA ASN A 12 6.98 12.94 -12.28
C ASN A 12 5.74 13.30 -13.09
N THR A 13 5.66 12.79 -14.31
CA THR A 13 4.49 12.84 -15.17
C THR A 13 3.33 12.04 -14.55
N LEU A 14 3.62 10.91 -13.88
CA LEU A 14 2.62 10.17 -13.10
C LEU A 14 2.14 11.00 -11.91
N LEU A 15 3.06 11.58 -11.13
CA LEU A 15 2.71 12.45 -10.00
C LEU A 15 1.81 13.61 -10.44
N THR A 16 2.09 14.18 -11.61
CA THR A 16 1.25 15.23 -12.21
C THR A 16 -0.13 14.72 -12.62
N ALA A 17 -0.21 13.52 -13.19
CA ALA A 17 -1.48 12.88 -13.53
C ALA A 17 -2.34 12.61 -12.27
N ILE A 18 -1.74 12.08 -11.21
CA ILE A 18 -2.38 11.85 -9.90
C ILE A 18 -2.91 13.18 -9.34
N LYS A 19 -2.09 14.24 -9.35
CA LYS A 19 -2.50 15.57 -8.88
C LYS A 19 -3.70 16.10 -9.65
N ASN A 20 -3.60 16.13 -10.99
CA ASN A 20 -4.64 16.72 -11.83
C ASN A 20 -5.96 15.95 -11.69
N PHE A 21 -5.88 14.62 -11.62
CA PHE A 21 -7.04 13.77 -11.39
C PHE A 21 -7.67 13.99 -10.02
N ALA A 22 -6.87 14.08 -8.94
CA ALA A 22 -7.37 14.36 -7.61
C ALA A 22 -8.09 15.72 -7.56
N VAL A 23 -7.47 16.77 -8.12
CA VAL A 23 -8.07 18.12 -8.16
C VAL A 23 -9.38 18.13 -8.94
N ALA A 24 -9.44 17.46 -10.09
CA ALA A 24 -10.68 17.32 -10.86
C ALA A 24 -11.79 16.60 -10.08
N ASN A 25 -11.45 15.80 -9.07
CA ASN A 25 -12.37 15.10 -8.17
C ASN A 25 -12.55 15.82 -6.81
N GLY A 26 -12.32 17.13 -6.77
CA GLY A 26 -12.64 17.96 -5.61
C GLY A 26 -11.64 17.85 -4.46
N TRP A 27 -10.37 17.52 -4.76
CA TRP A 27 -9.26 17.67 -3.83
C TRP A 27 -8.56 19.02 -4.04
N THR A 28 -7.89 19.53 -3.01
CA THR A 28 -7.06 20.75 -3.13
C THR A 28 -5.60 20.37 -3.28
N ALA A 29 -4.92 20.86 -4.32
CA ALA A 29 -3.47 20.75 -4.44
C ALA A 29 -2.80 21.94 -3.74
N ASN A 30 -2.41 21.76 -2.47
CA ASN A 30 -1.89 22.82 -1.62
C ASN A 30 -0.42 23.16 -1.89
N ALA A 31 0.35 22.23 -2.45
CA ALA A 31 1.72 22.48 -2.89
C ALA A 31 2.08 21.62 -4.11
N THR A 32 2.90 22.17 -4.99
CA THR A 32 3.61 21.46 -6.06
C THR A 32 5.02 22.04 -6.11
N ASP A 33 5.93 21.39 -5.42
CA ASP A 33 7.28 21.90 -5.15
C ASP A 33 8.28 20.73 -5.05
N THR A 34 9.43 20.98 -4.46
CA THR A 34 10.47 19.97 -4.26
C THR A 34 10.79 19.80 -2.79
N PHE A 35 11.20 18.60 -2.40
CA PHE A 35 11.67 18.30 -1.05
C PHE A 35 12.89 17.38 -1.08
N THR A 36 13.89 17.68 -0.26
CA THR A 36 15.09 16.84 -0.15
C THR A 36 14.83 15.67 0.78
N LEU A 37 14.75 14.48 0.21
CA LEU A 37 14.73 13.22 0.93
C LEU A 37 16.16 12.81 1.28
N THR A 38 16.36 12.30 2.49
CA THR A 38 17.62 11.67 2.90
C THR A 38 17.46 10.16 2.98
N PHE A 39 18.55 9.41 2.82
CA PHE A 39 18.51 7.95 2.79
C PHE A 39 19.54 7.37 3.76
N PRO A 40 19.18 6.32 4.51
CA PRO A 40 20.12 5.70 5.43
C PRO A 40 21.17 4.89 4.65
N THR A 41 22.35 4.71 5.26
CA THR A 41 23.38 3.80 4.74
C THR A 41 22.93 2.34 4.80
N TYR A 42 22.17 1.99 5.85
CA TYR A 42 21.63 0.64 6.07
C TYR A 42 20.10 0.72 6.23
N GLY A 43 19.37 -0.14 5.53
CA GLY A 43 17.92 -0.22 5.66
C GLY A 43 17.48 -0.86 6.97
N SER A 44 16.56 -0.22 7.68
CA SER A 44 15.90 -0.75 8.86
C SER A 44 14.43 -0.33 8.87
N ASN A 45 13.52 -1.31 9.00
CA ASN A 45 12.11 -0.97 9.19
C ASN A 45 11.98 -0.13 10.47
N GLY A 46 11.37 1.06 10.35
CA GLY A 46 11.35 2.04 11.45
C GLY A 46 12.57 2.96 11.53
N GLY A 47 13.51 2.88 10.59
CA GLY A 47 14.70 3.76 10.54
C GLY A 47 14.39 5.19 10.07
N ALA A 48 13.28 5.39 9.36
CA ALA A 48 12.81 6.72 9.00
C ALA A 48 11.92 7.28 10.12
N THR A 49 12.34 8.38 10.75
CA THR A 49 11.50 9.04 11.77
C THR A 49 10.50 9.97 11.11
N HIS A 50 9.32 10.14 11.70
CA HIS A 50 8.28 11.03 11.17
C HIS A 50 8.72 12.50 11.10
N ALA A 51 9.53 12.93 12.09
CA ALA A 51 10.06 14.29 12.20
C ALA A 51 11.33 14.52 11.35
N GLY A 52 12.01 13.47 10.88
CA GLY A 52 13.23 13.58 10.07
C GLY A 52 12.95 13.77 8.58
N THR A 53 13.98 13.99 7.78
CA THR A 53 13.87 14.02 6.31
C THR A 53 14.09 12.65 5.67
N THR A 54 14.42 11.63 6.48
CA THR A 54 14.73 10.27 6.01
C THR A 54 13.52 9.65 5.32
N SER A 55 13.71 9.23 4.08
CA SER A 55 12.73 8.53 3.26
C SER A 55 12.54 7.09 3.73
N MET A 56 11.33 6.56 3.51
CA MET A 56 11.06 5.13 3.61
C MET A 56 11.75 4.31 2.51
N ILE A 57 12.07 4.96 1.38
CA ILE A 57 12.88 4.36 0.32
C ILE A 57 14.25 4.05 0.91
N SER A 58 14.73 2.82 0.70
CA SER A 58 15.95 2.28 1.31
C SER A 58 15.91 2.08 2.82
N SER A 59 14.81 2.39 3.51
CA SER A 59 14.62 2.01 4.91
C SER A 59 13.97 0.63 5.06
N VAL A 60 13.54 -0.02 3.98
CA VAL A 60 12.84 -1.32 4.09
C VAL A 60 13.83 -2.45 4.28
N SER A 61 13.88 -3.01 5.50
CA SER A 61 14.77 -4.13 5.83
C SER A 61 14.32 -5.42 5.17
N GLY A 62 15.28 -6.26 4.77
CA GLY A 62 15.02 -7.58 4.21
C GLY A 62 14.73 -7.61 2.70
N SER A 63 14.81 -6.45 2.03
CA SER A 63 14.74 -6.36 0.58
C SER A 63 16.01 -5.76 -0.01
N ASP A 64 16.60 -6.45 -0.99
CA ASP A 64 17.71 -5.88 -1.76
C ASP A 64 17.23 -4.83 -2.77
N ALA A 65 15.95 -4.90 -3.19
CA ALA A 65 15.24 -3.94 -4.06
C ALA A 65 15.48 -2.47 -3.69
N TYR A 66 15.70 -2.22 -2.40
CA TYR A 66 15.85 -0.88 -1.83
C TYR A 66 17.25 -0.61 -1.28
N LYS A 67 18.21 -1.51 -1.48
CA LYS A 67 19.57 -1.31 -0.97
C LYS A 67 20.15 -0.01 -1.53
N ASN A 68 20.53 0.88 -0.64
CA ASN A 68 21.06 2.19 -1.01
C ASN A 68 22.38 2.03 -1.78
N GLN A 69 22.43 2.57 -3.01
CA GLN A 69 23.64 2.57 -3.85
C GLN A 69 24.37 3.91 -3.71
N SER A 70 24.77 4.27 -2.49
CA SER A 70 25.57 5.45 -2.08
C SER A 70 24.89 6.82 -2.05
N GLU A 71 23.68 6.99 -2.60
CA GLU A 71 22.98 8.27 -2.55
C GLU A 71 22.47 8.55 -1.12
N THR A 72 23.03 9.54 -0.45
CA THR A 72 22.64 9.95 0.91
C THR A 72 21.47 10.94 0.93
N SER A 73 21.23 11.64 -0.18
CA SER A 73 20.06 12.51 -0.37
C SER A 73 19.74 12.74 -1.83
N LEU A 74 18.47 13.03 -2.12
CA LEU A 74 17.96 13.38 -3.45
C LEU A 74 16.82 14.40 -3.32
N VAL A 75 16.69 15.26 -4.32
CA VAL A 75 15.55 16.17 -4.44
C VAL A 75 14.41 15.42 -5.11
N ALA A 76 13.30 15.26 -4.39
CA ALA A 76 12.06 14.67 -4.89
C ALA A 76 11.08 15.77 -5.30
N ASN A 77 10.31 15.53 -6.36
CA ASN A 77 9.15 16.35 -6.66
C ASN A 77 8.03 15.97 -5.69
N ARG A 78 7.38 16.98 -5.10
CA ARG A 78 6.34 16.81 -4.10
C ARG A 78 5.03 17.42 -4.57
N VAL A 79 3.94 16.70 -4.34
CA VAL A 79 2.58 17.24 -4.40
C VAL A 79 1.91 17.03 -3.06
N VAL A 80 1.22 18.05 -2.55
CA VAL A 80 0.37 17.94 -1.36
C VAL A 80 -1.09 18.04 -1.75
N LEU A 81 -1.85 16.97 -1.48
CA LEU A 81 -3.27 16.85 -1.78
C LEU A 81 -4.07 16.85 -0.47
N THR A 82 -5.07 17.71 -0.36
CA THR A 82 -5.86 17.88 0.85
C THR A 82 -7.35 17.66 0.59
N LYS A 83 -7.99 16.95 1.51
CA LYS A 83 -9.43 16.69 1.51
C LYS A 83 -9.93 16.67 2.95
N ASN A 84 -11.02 17.37 3.22
CA ASN A 84 -11.69 17.41 4.54
C ASN A 84 -10.71 17.66 5.70
N GLY A 85 -9.80 18.63 5.52
CA GLY A 85 -8.80 19.03 6.52
C GLY A 85 -7.50 18.22 6.50
N VAL A 86 -7.52 16.94 6.09
CA VAL A 86 -6.32 16.06 6.12
C VAL A 86 -5.52 16.18 4.82
N SER A 87 -4.19 16.11 4.93
CA SER A 87 -3.28 16.33 3.80
C SER A 87 -2.36 15.13 3.57
N TYR A 88 -2.20 14.76 2.30
CA TYR A 88 -1.36 13.68 1.83
C TYR A 88 -0.23 14.28 1.00
N GLN A 89 1.01 13.94 1.34
CA GLN A 89 2.20 14.42 0.66
C GLN A 89 2.76 13.27 -0.18
N LEU A 90 2.81 13.42 -1.49
CA LEU A 90 3.33 12.43 -2.43
C LEU A 90 4.68 12.91 -2.96
N PHE A 91 5.68 12.03 -2.96
CA PHE A 91 7.07 12.33 -3.35
C PHE A 91 7.50 11.40 -4.48
N ALA A 92 7.78 11.96 -5.64
CA ALA A 92 8.32 11.24 -6.79
C ALA A 92 9.84 11.48 -6.90
N VAL A 93 10.60 10.39 -6.99
CA VAL A 93 12.07 10.46 -7.10
C VAL A 93 12.61 9.29 -7.91
N ASN A 94 13.68 9.53 -8.67
CA ASN A 94 14.49 8.48 -9.27
C ASN A 94 15.69 8.23 -8.38
N LYS A 95 15.89 6.98 -7.96
CA LYS A 95 16.96 6.60 -7.02
C LYS A 95 17.78 5.42 -7.56
N LYS A 96 19.08 5.44 -7.31
CA LYS A 96 19.94 4.28 -7.53
C LYS A 96 19.66 3.21 -6.48
N LEU A 97 19.14 2.09 -6.95
CA LEU A 97 18.75 0.94 -6.15
C LEU A 97 19.25 -0.34 -6.82
N TYR A 98 19.01 -1.47 -6.18
CA TYR A 98 19.34 -2.79 -6.70
C TYR A 98 18.07 -3.61 -6.83
N LYS A 99 17.55 -3.81 -8.04
CA LYS A 99 16.30 -4.56 -8.28
C LYS A 99 16.65 -5.86 -9.01
N ASN A 100 16.21 -7.01 -8.52
CA ASN A 100 16.37 -8.32 -9.17
C ASN A 100 17.78 -8.64 -9.67
N GLY A 101 18.80 -8.40 -8.85
CA GLY A 101 20.19 -8.65 -9.25
C GLY A 101 20.87 -7.51 -10.02
N VAL A 102 20.13 -6.44 -10.33
CA VAL A 102 20.56 -5.38 -11.23
C VAL A 102 20.64 -4.03 -10.52
N ASN A 103 21.86 -3.50 -10.46
CA ASN A 103 22.11 -2.10 -10.12
C ASN A 103 21.51 -1.19 -11.20
N GLY A 104 20.69 -0.22 -10.80
CA GLY A 104 20.04 0.67 -11.74
C GLY A 104 19.46 1.90 -11.08
N THR A 105 18.99 2.83 -11.90
CA THR A 105 18.17 3.95 -11.43
C THR A 105 16.71 3.57 -11.62
N TYR A 106 15.93 3.67 -10.56
CA TYR A 106 14.54 3.25 -10.53
C TYR A 106 13.66 4.38 -10.00
N ALA A 107 12.44 4.44 -10.52
CA ALA A 107 11.42 5.35 -10.05
C ALA A 107 10.82 4.85 -8.72
N CYS A 108 10.60 5.77 -7.80
CA CYS A 108 9.94 5.53 -6.51
C CYS A 108 8.91 6.63 -6.25
N LEU A 109 7.80 6.24 -5.64
CA LEU A 109 6.75 7.13 -5.14
C LEU A 109 6.53 6.87 -3.65
N GLU A 110 6.81 7.84 -2.79
CA GLU A 110 6.55 7.75 -1.36
C GLU A 110 5.35 8.62 -0.99
N ALA A 111 4.60 8.23 0.04
CA ALA A 111 3.47 9.01 0.52
C ALA A 111 3.46 9.13 2.04
N TRP A 112 3.23 10.36 2.50
CA TRP A 112 3.05 10.74 3.90
C TRP A 112 1.66 11.33 4.09
N VAL A 113 1.19 11.37 5.34
CA VAL A 113 -0.07 12.01 5.71
C VAL A 113 0.13 12.88 6.95
N CYS A 114 -0.57 14.00 7.02
CA CYS A 114 -0.55 14.92 8.15
C CYS A 114 -1.95 15.48 8.40
N ASP A 115 -2.19 15.98 9.61
CA ASP A 115 -3.53 16.44 10.03
C ASP A 115 -4.04 17.63 9.22
N GLY A 116 -3.13 18.36 8.56
CA GLY A 116 -3.41 19.48 7.68
C GLY A 116 -2.13 20.00 7.04
N PHE A 117 -2.28 20.96 6.13
CA PHE A 117 -1.17 21.61 5.48
C PHE A 117 -1.02 23.05 6.00
N ALA A 118 0.18 23.36 6.49
CA ALA A 118 0.60 24.72 6.82
C ALA A 118 1.66 25.17 5.80
N ALA A 119 1.36 26.25 5.07
CA ALA A 119 2.29 26.85 4.13
C ALA A 119 3.54 27.37 4.83
N GLY A 120 4.71 27.20 4.20
CA GLY A 120 6.01 27.57 4.80
C GLY A 120 6.57 26.58 5.83
N THR A 121 5.78 25.60 6.28
CA THR A 121 6.25 24.51 7.14
C THR A 121 6.84 23.37 6.29
N ALA A 122 8.04 22.89 6.65
CA ALA A 122 8.69 21.78 5.96
C ALA A 122 7.83 20.51 5.99
N ALA A 123 7.96 19.65 4.98
CA ALA A 123 7.15 18.44 4.81
C ALA A 123 7.12 17.54 6.05
N ASN A 124 8.30 17.29 6.63
CA ASN A 124 8.49 16.46 7.82
C ASN A 124 8.05 17.13 9.14
N LEU A 125 7.77 18.43 9.11
CA LEU A 125 7.38 19.23 10.27
C LEU A 125 5.89 19.62 10.24
N GLN A 126 5.13 19.15 9.24
CA GLN A 126 3.68 19.27 9.25
C GLN A 126 3.10 18.60 10.50
N SER A 127 2.01 19.16 11.05
CA SER A 127 1.43 18.66 12.30
C SER A 127 1.03 17.20 12.17
N ASN A 128 1.49 16.38 13.12
CA ASN A 128 1.30 14.92 13.11
C ASN A 128 1.65 14.29 11.77
N ASN A 129 2.75 14.71 11.12
CA ASN A 129 3.25 14.05 9.92
C ASN A 129 3.51 12.57 10.18
N ARG A 130 3.08 11.73 9.25
CA ARG A 130 3.25 10.30 9.29
C ARG A 130 3.72 9.77 7.96
N LYS A 131 4.86 9.08 8.00
CA LYS A 131 5.45 8.37 6.86
C LYS A 131 4.97 6.94 6.91
N PHE A 132 4.20 6.55 5.90
CA PHE A 132 3.46 5.29 5.98
C PHE A 132 3.72 4.38 4.81
N VAL A 133 3.86 4.91 3.60
CA VAL A 133 3.84 4.02 2.43
C VAL A 133 4.78 4.50 1.35
N MET A 134 5.24 3.54 0.54
CA MET A 134 5.98 3.79 -0.67
C MET A 134 5.62 2.76 -1.73
N VAL A 135 5.85 3.11 -2.98
CA VAL A 135 5.74 2.30 -4.18
C VAL A 135 7.08 2.37 -4.90
N GLY A 136 7.63 1.22 -5.25
CA GLY A 136 8.89 1.12 -5.96
C GLY A 136 9.53 -0.25 -5.77
N PRO A 137 10.81 -0.40 -6.11
CA PRO A 137 11.41 0.29 -7.26
C PRO A 137 10.65 -0.02 -8.57
N LEU A 138 10.44 0.99 -9.42
CA LEU A 138 9.82 0.86 -10.75
C LEU A 138 10.82 1.20 -11.87
N ALA A 139 10.57 0.72 -13.07
CA ALA A 139 11.15 1.23 -14.30
C ALA A 139 10.94 2.75 -14.38
N THR A 140 11.93 3.44 -14.94
CA THR A 140 11.91 4.90 -15.04
C THR A 140 10.86 5.43 -15.99
N SER A 141 10.43 4.61 -16.96
CA SER A 141 9.24 4.84 -17.81
C SER A 141 8.16 3.85 -17.40
N LEU A 142 6.91 4.30 -17.34
CA LEU A 142 5.78 3.50 -16.90
C LEU A 142 4.84 3.22 -18.08
N TYR A 143 4.54 1.95 -18.30
CA TYR A 143 3.72 1.51 -19.41
C TYR A 143 2.30 2.08 -19.36
N ALA A 144 1.63 1.96 -18.21
CA ALA A 144 0.29 2.51 -18.03
C ALA A 144 0.02 2.91 -16.57
N TYR A 145 -1.02 3.70 -16.37
CA TYR A 145 -1.64 3.93 -15.07
C TYR A 145 -3.16 3.93 -15.20
N HIS A 146 -3.82 3.65 -14.08
CA HIS A 146 -5.27 3.73 -13.92
C HIS A 146 -5.58 4.46 -12.62
N LEU A 147 -6.40 5.52 -12.70
CA LEU A 147 -6.81 6.31 -11.55
C LEU A 147 -8.32 6.21 -11.37
N PHE A 148 -8.76 5.99 -10.14
CA PHE A 148 -10.17 5.87 -9.77
C PHE A 148 -10.49 6.80 -8.61
N SER A 149 -11.66 7.44 -8.64
CA SER A 149 -12.13 8.29 -7.54
C SER A 149 -13.65 8.39 -7.51
N ASN A 150 -14.21 8.47 -6.30
CA ASN A 150 -15.58 8.92 -6.07
C ASN A 150 -15.65 10.33 -5.44
N GLY A 151 -14.50 11.01 -5.30
CA GLY A 151 -14.37 12.29 -4.59
C GLY A 151 -13.76 12.19 -3.19
N ASP A 152 -13.86 11.04 -2.52
CA ASP A 152 -13.35 10.81 -1.16
C ASP A 152 -12.06 9.98 -1.12
N PHE A 153 -11.66 9.38 -2.23
CA PHE A 153 -10.39 8.66 -2.33
C PHE A 153 -9.74 8.86 -3.70
N VAL A 154 -8.48 8.47 -3.80
CA VAL A 154 -7.79 8.26 -5.07
C VAL A 154 -7.13 6.88 -5.01
N HIS A 155 -7.59 5.97 -5.88
CA HIS A 155 -6.91 4.70 -6.13
C HIS A 155 -6.02 4.85 -7.34
N VAL A 156 -4.79 4.38 -7.23
CA VAL A 156 -3.77 4.41 -8.28
C VAL A 156 -3.30 2.99 -8.53
N VAL A 157 -3.48 2.52 -9.75
CA VAL A 157 -2.82 1.31 -10.26
C VAL A 157 -1.77 1.75 -11.27
N ILE A 158 -0.54 1.29 -11.09
CA ILE A 158 0.60 1.60 -11.95
C ILE A 158 1.02 0.31 -12.63
N GLU A 159 1.02 0.29 -13.95
CA GLU A 159 1.62 -0.77 -14.75
C GLU A 159 3.02 -0.31 -15.20
N GLU A 160 4.04 -0.83 -14.53
CA GLU A 160 5.44 -0.47 -14.80
C GLU A 160 5.85 -0.95 -16.19
N THR A 161 5.56 -2.22 -16.47
CA THR A 161 5.74 -2.91 -17.75
C THR A 161 4.53 -3.82 -17.94
N PRO A 162 4.20 -4.25 -19.18
CA PRO A 162 3.03 -5.08 -19.42
C PRO A 162 2.93 -6.27 -18.45
N GLY A 163 1.83 -6.36 -17.71
CA GLY A 163 1.55 -7.41 -16.72
C GLY A 163 2.14 -7.18 -15.32
N ARG A 164 2.88 -6.09 -15.06
CA ARG A 164 3.53 -5.80 -13.77
C ARG A 164 2.96 -4.56 -13.11
N PHE A 165 2.30 -4.77 -11.98
CA PHE A 165 1.46 -3.78 -11.32
C PHE A 165 2.00 -3.35 -9.95
N ARG A 166 1.67 -2.13 -9.56
CA ARG A 166 1.76 -1.60 -8.21
C ARG A 166 0.52 -0.79 -7.89
N HIS A 167 0.27 -0.65 -6.60
CA HIS A 167 -0.95 0.01 -6.10
C HIS A 167 -0.56 1.05 -5.07
N LEU A 168 -1.20 2.22 -5.13
CA LEU A 168 -1.20 3.24 -4.11
C LEU A 168 -2.64 3.70 -3.93
N SER A 169 -3.05 3.92 -2.69
CA SER A 169 -4.35 4.48 -2.43
C SER A 169 -4.38 5.29 -1.14
N PHE A 170 -5.18 6.35 -1.16
CA PHE A 170 -5.40 7.24 -0.04
C PHE A 170 -6.79 7.86 -0.09
N GLY A 171 -7.34 8.19 1.08
CA GLY A 171 -8.66 8.76 1.21
C GLY A 171 -9.33 8.38 2.51
N PHE A 172 -10.65 8.21 2.47
CA PHE A 172 -11.48 7.85 3.62
C PHE A 172 -12.12 6.47 3.43
N ILE A 173 -12.17 5.66 4.49
CA ILE A 173 -12.89 4.38 4.49
C ILE A 173 -14.41 4.62 4.56
N ASN A 174 -15.18 3.66 4.05
CA ASN A 174 -16.61 3.58 4.30
C ASN A 174 -16.79 3.10 5.75
N LYS A 175 -17.08 4.03 6.66
CA LYS A 175 -17.15 3.75 8.10
C LYS A 175 -18.40 2.95 8.46
N TYR A 176 -18.23 1.96 9.34
CA TYR A 176 -19.29 1.26 10.03
C TYR A 176 -19.39 1.82 11.45
N GLY A 177 -20.43 2.61 11.69
CA GLY A 177 -20.64 3.35 12.94
C GLY A 177 -20.00 4.74 12.94
N ALA A 178 -20.18 5.44 14.06
CA ALA A 178 -19.73 6.82 14.23
C ALA A 178 -18.43 6.87 15.06
N PHE A 179 -17.35 7.34 14.44
CA PHE A 179 -16.08 7.64 15.10
C PHE A 179 -15.32 8.73 14.35
N ALA A 180 -14.45 9.44 15.06
CA ALA A 180 -13.53 10.41 14.46
C ALA A 180 -12.38 9.69 13.74
N GLY A 181 -11.95 10.24 12.61
CA GLY A 181 -11.01 9.57 11.71
C GLY A 181 -11.70 8.87 10.53
N GLY A 182 -11.09 7.79 10.06
CA GLY A 182 -11.45 7.05 8.84
C GLY A 182 -10.50 7.30 7.67
N GLN A 183 -9.49 8.16 7.83
CA GLN A 183 -8.47 8.36 6.81
C GLN A 183 -7.60 7.11 6.67
N TYR A 184 -7.20 6.80 5.46
CA TYR A 184 -6.26 5.73 5.20
C TYR A 184 -5.21 6.13 4.18
N LEU A 185 -4.10 5.38 4.20
CA LEU A 185 -3.03 5.43 3.23
C LEU A 185 -2.46 4.02 3.09
N THR A 186 -2.37 3.51 1.88
CA THR A 186 -1.92 2.14 1.59
C THR A 186 -1.14 2.09 0.28
N ALA A 187 -0.13 1.23 0.23
CA ALA A 187 0.55 0.90 -1.00
C ALA A 187 0.96 -0.57 -1.04
N GLY A 188 1.15 -1.08 -2.26
CA GLY A 188 1.76 -2.37 -2.50
C GLY A 188 3.26 -2.23 -2.71
N CYS A 189 4.04 -2.90 -1.84
CA CYS A 189 5.49 -2.96 -1.94
C CYS A 189 5.91 -4.44 -1.85
N PRO A 190 6.26 -5.09 -2.97
CA PRO A 190 6.83 -6.42 -2.90
C PRO A 190 8.22 -6.35 -2.28
N ILE A 191 8.56 -7.32 -1.44
CA ILE A 191 9.92 -7.51 -0.93
C ILE A 191 10.62 -8.53 -1.81
N GLU A 192 11.65 -8.08 -2.53
CA GLU A 192 12.49 -8.91 -3.40
C GLU A 192 13.73 -9.42 -2.62
N SER A 193 14.09 -10.69 -2.81
CA SER A 193 15.12 -11.42 -2.04
C SER A 193 16.56 -10.88 -2.20
N PHE A 194 17.38 -11.18 -1.19
CA PHE A 194 18.77 -10.78 -0.96
C PHE A 194 19.84 -11.77 -1.46
N THR A 195 19.42 -12.91 -2.00
CA THR A 195 20.35 -13.93 -2.53
C THR A 195 20.38 -13.85 -4.04
N THR A 196 21.56 -14.13 -4.61
CA THR A 196 21.91 -14.10 -6.04
C THR A 196 21.07 -15.00 -6.96
N THR A 197 20.00 -15.59 -6.44
CA THR A 197 19.05 -16.46 -7.12
C THR A 197 17.73 -15.72 -7.28
N ALA A 198 17.30 -15.59 -8.53
CA ALA A 198 16.13 -14.87 -9.02
C ALA A 198 14.75 -15.37 -8.52
N TYR A 199 14.66 -16.07 -7.38
CA TYR A 199 13.58 -17.05 -7.16
C TYR A 199 12.88 -17.06 -5.81
N ALA A 200 13.19 -16.16 -4.88
CA ALA A 200 12.48 -16.15 -3.61
C ALA A 200 11.76 -14.81 -3.42
N PHE A 201 10.46 -14.87 -3.20
CA PHE A 201 9.88 -13.92 -2.27
C PHE A 201 10.68 -14.00 -0.98
N ASN A 202 11.06 -12.88 -0.41
CA ASN A 202 11.24 -12.92 1.03
C ASN A 202 9.86 -13.26 1.61
N SER A 203 9.75 -14.45 2.19
CA SER A 203 8.54 -14.96 2.83
C SER A 203 8.17 -14.20 4.10
N SER A 204 9.03 -13.26 4.52
CA SER A 204 8.76 -12.34 5.61
C SER A 204 8.55 -10.91 5.08
N ASN A 205 7.38 -10.34 5.40
CA ASN A 205 7.10 -8.89 5.41
C ASN A 205 6.65 -8.21 4.10
N GLN A 206 6.11 -8.95 3.12
CA GLN A 206 5.48 -8.31 1.95
C GLN A 206 4.39 -7.32 2.36
N MET A 207 4.24 -6.26 1.57
CA MET A 207 3.21 -5.26 1.81
C MET A 207 2.16 -5.38 0.75
N VAL A 208 1.04 -5.93 1.19
CA VAL A 208 -0.15 -6.10 0.36
C VAL A 208 -0.96 -4.81 0.47
N PRO A 209 -1.30 -4.15 -0.65
CA PRO A 209 -2.19 -2.99 -0.62
C PRO A 209 -3.53 -3.42 -0.01
N PHE A 210 -4.09 -2.57 0.85
CA PHE A 210 -5.27 -2.85 1.68
C PHE A 210 -5.12 -4.04 2.64
N GLY A 211 -3.93 -4.62 2.74
CA GLY A 211 -3.58 -5.78 3.57
C GLY A 211 -2.76 -5.40 4.82
N SER A 212 -2.55 -6.39 5.69
CA SER A 212 -1.77 -6.24 6.91
C SER A 212 -0.26 -6.43 6.65
N ASN A 213 0.58 -5.76 7.41
CA ASN A 213 2.03 -5.97 7.47
C ASN A 213 2.39 -7.05 8.51
N GLY A 214 3.43 -7.83 8.27
CA GLY A 214 3.91 -8.87 9.19
C GLY A 214 4.61 -8.35 10.45
N GLN A 215 4.91 -7.05 10.58
CA GLN A 215 5.65 -6.50 11.72
C GLN A 215 4.74 -5.86 12.78
N GLY A 216 4.85 -6.34 14.02
CA GLY A 216 4.26 -5.74 15.23
C GLY A 216 5.29 -4.85 15.92
N LEU A 217 4.94 -3.59 16.11
CA LEU A 217 5.80 -2.52 16.62
C LEU A 217 5.08 -1.79 17.74
N SER A 218 5.79 -1.42 18.81
CA SER A 218 5.15 -0.73 19.93
C SER A 218 4.45 0.56 19.50
N ARG A 219 3.42 0.97 20.26
CA ARG A 219 2.73 2.25 20.10
C ARG A 219 3.71 3.43 20.05
N SER A 220 4.73 3.41 20.91
CA SER A 220 5.77 4.43 20.95
C SER A 220 6.61 4.48 19.67
N ALA A 221 6.94 3.32 19.11
CA ALA A 221 7.68 3.23 17.86
C ALA A 221 6.83 3.74 16.69
N LEU A 222 5.55 3.37 16.59
CA LEU A 222 4.65 3.83 15.53
C LEU A 222 4.39 5.35 15.60
N ALA A 223 4.39 5.91 16.81
CA ALA A 223 4.25 7.34 17.04
C ALA A 223 5.45 8.16 16.55
N SER A 224 6.63 7.54 16.47
CA SER A 224 7.89 8.25 16.18
C SER A 224 8.49 7.90 14.82
N ASN A 225 8.25 6.68 14.34
CA ASN A 225 8.90 6.08 13.19
C ASN A 225 7.88 5.69 12.12
N GLY A 226 8.29 5.87 10.87
CA GLY A 226 7.60 5.37 9.70
C GLY A 226 7.86 3.90 9.49
N TYR A 227 6.79 3.18 9.18
CA TYR A 227 6.86 1.81 8.71
C TYR A 227 6.10 1.71 7.42
N PRO A 228 6.52 0.83 6.50
CA PRO A 228 5.83 0.72 5.24
C PRO A 228 4.63 -0.22 5.43
N GLY A 229 3.51 -0.02 4.73
CA GLY A 229 2.34 -0.91 4.85
C GLY A 229 1.01 -0.24 4.57
N THR A 230 -0.04 -0.64 5.30
CA THR A 230 -1.36 -0.01 5.23
C THR A 230 -1.71 0.62 6.57
N TYR A 231 -2.21 1.84 6.52
CA TYR A 231 -2.55 2.61 7.70
C TYR A 231 -3.99 3.11 7.65
N VAL A 232 -4.63 3.10 8.82
CA VAL A 232 -5.96 3.69 9.03
C VAL A 232 -5.96 4.52 10.29
N ARG A 233 -6.59 5.69 10.26
CA ARG A 233 -6.86 6.49 11.45
C ARG A 233 -8.21 6.10 12.04
N ALA A 234 -8.25 5.78 13.32
CA ALA A 234 -9.50 5.87 14.08
C ALA A 234 -9.24 6.41 15.49
N ASP A 235 -9.84 7.56 15.76
CA ASP A 235 -9.70 8.26 17.03
C ASP A 235 -10.79 7.73 17.96
N ILE A 236 -10.48 6.62 18.61
CA ILE A 236 -11.36 5.87 19.52
C ILE A 236 -10.57 5.51 20.78
N ASP A 237 -11.27 5.23 21.88
CA ASP A 237 -10.69 4.76 23.14
C ASP A 237 -9.59 5.67 23.71
N GLY A 238 -9.75 6.99 23.55
CA GLY A 238 -8.84 8.00 24.10
C GLY A 238 -7.60 8.31 23.25
N TRP A 239 -7.46 7.71 22.06
CA TRP A 239 -6.46 8.14 21.08
C TRP A 239 -6.94 9.35 20.31
N THR A 240 -6.33 10.50 20.57
CA THR A 240 -6.65 11.77 19.89
C THR A 240 -6.02 11.90 18.50
N VAL A 241 -5.08 11.01 18.11
CA VAL A 241 -4.53 10.86 16.76
C VAL A 241 -4.15 9.39 16.50
N GLY A 242 -5.16 8.56 16.24
CA GLY A 242 -5.18 7.10 16.23
C GLY A 242 -4.74 6.40 14.95
N TRP A 243 -3.59 6.75 14.36
CA TRP A 243 -3.09 6.02 13.19
C TRP A 243 -2.60 4.63 13.58
N ARG A 244 -3.24 3.61 13.00
CA ARG A 244 -2.93 2.21 13.22
C ARG A 244 -2.34 1.61 11.97
N LEU A 245 -1.25 0.88 12.15
CA LEU A 245 -0.73 -0.02 11.12
C LEU A 245 -1.62 -1.25 11.09
N LEU A 246 -2.09 -1.62 9.90
CA LEU A 246 -2.71 -2.93 9.73
C LEU A 246 -1.60 -3.97 9.85
N SER A 247 -1.67 -4.83 10.87
CA SER A 247 -0.59 -5.75 11.19
C SER A 247 -1.10 -7.10 11.68
N THR A 248 -0.35 -8.15 11.38
CA THR A 248 -0.54 -9.51 11.91
C THR A 248 0.42 -9.81 13.08
N GLY A 249 1.01 -8.80 13.74
CA GLY A 249 2.09 -8.95 14.73
C GLY A 249 1.74 -8.72 16.21
N VAL A 250 2.74 -8.97 17.07
CA VAL A 250 2.67 -9.30 18.52
C VAL A 250 1.75 -8.43 19.41
N TRP A 251 0.90 -9.13 20.17
CA TRP A 251 -0.26 -8.65 20.94
C TRP A 251 0.06 -8.75 22.43
N ASP A 252 0.71 -7.74 22.99
CA ASP A 252 0.53 -7.50 24.42
C ASP A 252 -0.66 -6.54 24.62
N THR A 253 -1.22 -6.54 25.82
CA THR A 253 -2.34 -5.67 26.19
C THR A 253 -2.01 -4.19 26.06
N ALA A 254 -0.73 -3.82 26.00
CA ALA A 254 -0.28 -2.44 25.90
C ALA A 254 -0.30 -1.89 24.47
N ASN A 255 -0.40 -2.74 23.44
CA ASN A 255 -0.33 -2.34 22.03
C ASN A 255 -1.55 -2.72 21.18
N LEU A 256 -2.59 -3.35 21.76
CA LEU A 256 -3.79 -3.77 21.03
C LEU A 256 -4.44 -2.63 20.23
N ASP A 257 -4.51 -1.45 20.83
CA ASP A 257 -5.09 -0.24 20.26
C ASP A 257 -4.27 0.38 19.13
N ALA A 258 -3.03 -0.04 18.91
CA ALA A 258 -2.13 0.46 17.87
C ALA A 258 -2.21 -0.32 16.53
N TYR A 259 -2.87 -1.48 16.53
CA TYR A 259 -2.93 -2.36 15.36
C TYR A 259 -4.34 -2.51 14.80
N GLY A 260 -4.41 -2.51 13.47
CA GLY A 260 -5.60 -2.94 12.74
C GLY A 260 -5.42 -4.31 12.11
N CYS A 261 -6.54 -4.90 11.69
CA CYS A 261 -6.57 -6.10 10.87
C CYS A 261 -7.31 -5.83 9.57
N THR A 262 -7.04 -6.67 8.57
CA THR A 262 -7.71 -6.69 7.28
C THR A 262 -7.66 -8.12 6.75
N THR A 263 -8.42 -8.37 5.69
CA THR A 263 -8.32 -9.58 4.88
C THR A 263 -6.89 -9.75 4.36
N PHE A 264 -6.16 -10.72 4.92
CA PHE A 264 -4.71 -10.87 4.77
C PHE A 264 -4.33 -11.96 3.76
N SER A 265 -3.29 -11.72 2.94
CA SER A 265 -2.63 -12.73 2.10
C SER A 265 -1.40 -13.29 2.81
N ASN A 266 -1.37 -14.62 3.03
CA ASN A 266 -0.23 -15.31 3.60
C ASN A 266 0.95 -15.37 2.61
N SER A 267 2.16 -15.10 3.11
CA SER A 267 3.41 -15.18 2.37
C SER A 267 4.03 -16.58 2.29
N VAL A 268 3.50 -17.64 2.91
CA VAL A 268 4.22 -18.94 2.95
C VAL A 268 3.35 -20.16 2.66
N ASN A 269 3.71 -20.83 1.56
CA ASN A 269 3.32 -22.17 1.10
C ASN A 269 1.83 -22.45 0.91
N ASN A 270 1.34 -22.28 -0.33
CA ASN A 270 0.63 -23.36 -1.03
C ASN A 270 0.40 -23.18 -2.55
N ARG A 271 1.24 -22.40 -3.27
CA ARG A 271 1.46 -22.57 -4.73
C ARG A 271 2.90 -22.28 -5.24
N ALA A 272 3.78 -21.71 -4.41
CA ALA A 272 5.22 -21.59 -4.68
C ALA A 272 5.99 -22.49 -3.71
N GLY A 273 6.53 -23.61 -4.20
CA GLY A 273 7.26 -24.55 -3.36
C GLY A 273 8.52 -23.93 -2.74
N TYR A 274 8.53 -23.79 -1.41
CA TYR A 274 9.77 -23.91 -0.63
C TYR A 274 9.51 -24.66 0.68
N ILE A 275 10.28 -25.72 0.89
CA ILE A 275 10.27 -26.60 2.06
C ILE A 275 11.40 -26.13 2.98
N SER A 276 11.06 -25.49 4.10
CA SER A 276 11.67 -25.68 5.43
C SER A 276 11.40 -24.48 6.35
N GLY A 277 11.02 -24.76 7.61
CA GLY A 277 11.15 -23.80 8.70
C GLY A 277 9.87 -23.32 9.40
N GLY A 278 9.04 -24.25 9.89
CA GLY A 278 8.07 -23.97 10.96
C GLY A 278 6.67 -23.53 10.50
N PRO A 279 5.60 -23.90 11.23
CA PRO A 279 4.24 -23.49 10.90
C PRO A 279 4.09 -21.98 11.13
N GLN A 280 4.10 -21.20 10.05
CA GLN A 280 3.57 -19.85 10.13
C GLN A 280 2.06 -19.95 10.32
N VAL A 281 1.60 -19.39 11.44
CA VAL A 281 0.20 -19.23 11.79
C VAL A 281 -0.46 -18.27 10.80
N SER A 282 -0.89 -18.87 9.70
CA SER A 282 -1.98 -18.44 8.84
C SER A 282 -3.14 -17.82 9.64
N PHE A 283 -3.20 -16.50 9.75
CA PHE A 283 -4.45 -15.82 10.10
C PHE A 283 -5.30 -15.71 8.83
N HIS A 284 -5.79 -16.85 8.36
CA HIS A 284 -6.76 -16.90 7.29
C HIS A 284 -8.02 -16.19 7.77
N THR A 285 -8.24 -14.96 7.32
CA THR A 285 -9.55 -14.34 7.50
C THR A 285 -10.54 -15.08 6.62
N LEU A 286 -11.76 -15.31 7.10
CA LEU A 286 -12.84 -15.94 6.30
C LEU A 286 -12.99 -15.30 4.91
N ALA A 287 -12.86 -13.97 4.84
CA ALA A 287 -12.91 -13.24 3.57
C ALA A 287 -11.77 -13.60 2.61
N HIS A 288 -10.57 -13.88 3.12
CA HIS A 288 -9.43 -14.29 2.29
C HIS A 288 -9.64 -15.70 1.75
N ASP A 289 -10.03 -16.64 2.61
CA ASP A 289 -10.26 -18.02 2.19
C ASP A 289 -11.41 -18.13 1.20
N LEU A 290 -12.52 -17.41 1.42
CA LEU A 290 -13.61 -17.31 0.45
C LEU A 290 -13.16 -16.69 -0.87
N ALA A 291 -12.36 -15.62 -0.81
CA ALA A 291 -11.93 -14.90 -2.01
C ALA A 291 -10.90 -15.66 -2.84
N TYR A 292 -10.07 -16.53 -2.25
CA TYR A 292 -8.90 -17.12 -2.92
C TYR A 292 -8.78 -18.64 -2.86
N HIS A 293 -9.14 -19.29 -1.75
CA HIS A 293 -8.99 -20.74 -1.56
C HIS A 293 -10.26 -21.52 -1.89
N CYS A 294 -11.42 -20.87 -1.76
CA CYS A 294 -12.72 -21.43 -2.11
C CYS A 294 -13.22 -20.90 -3.47
N SER A 295 -12.33 -20.34 -4.29
CA SER A 295 -12.65 -19.71 -5.57
C SER A 295 -11.58 -20.02 -6.63
N PRO A 296 -11.92 -19.96 -7.93
CA PRO A 296 -13.28 -19.84 -8.45
C PRO A 296 -14.15 -21.04 -8.05
N GLN A 297 -15.45 -20.80 -7.88
CA GLN A 297 -16.42 -21.83 -7.52
C GLN A 297 -16.44 -22.90 -8.63
N SER A 298 -16.18 -24.16 -8.30
CA SER A 298 -16.06 -25.24 -9.30
C SER A 298 -17.34 -25.49 -10.11
N TYR A 299 -18.51 -25.15 -9.56
CA TYR A 299 -19.80 -25.31 -10.22
C TYR A 299 -20.08 -24.27 -11.32
N ASN A 300 -19.69 -23.01 -11.14
CA ASN A 300 -20.06 -21.91 -12.05
C ASN A 300 -18.89 -21.02 -12.49
N GLY A 301 -17.68 -21.32 -12.04
CA GLY A 301 -16.46 -20.57 -12.38
C GLY A 301 -16.37 -19.18 -11.77
N LEU A 302 -17.33 -18.76 -10.94
CA LEU A 302 -17.36 -17.41 -10.36
C LEU A 302 -16.35 -17.27 -9.22
N ALA A 303 -15.60 -16.16 -9.23
CA ALA A 303 -14.81 -15.72 -8.10
C ALA A 303 -15.62 -14.68 -7.31
N PRO A 304 -15.99 -14.93 -6.04
CA PRO A 304 -16.67 -13.93 -5.24
C PRO A 304 -15.76 -12.72 -5.02
N MET A 305 -16.33 -11.52 -5.17
CA MET A 305 -15.64 -10.26 -4.88
C MET A 305 -15.89 -9.88 -3.42
N MET A 306 -14.87 -9.96 -2.59
CA MET A 306 -14.97 -9.69 -1.17
C MET A 306 -14.55 -8.24 -0.85
N PRO A 307 -15.27 -7.53 0.02
CA PRO A 307 -14.82 -6.24 0.52
C PRO A 307 -13.47 -6.32 1.22
N CYS A 308 -12.66 -5.27 1.02
CA CYS A 308 -11.44 -5.08 1.78
C CYS A 308 -11.81 -4.47 3.13
N TYR A 309 -12.14 -5.33 4.10
CA TYR A 309 -12.54 -4.90 5.44
C TYR A 309 -11.34 -4.41 6.26
N VAL A 310 -11.60 -3.47 7.16
CA VAL A 310 -10.62 -3.00 8.13
C VAL A 310 -11.22 -3.00 9.53
N GLY A 311 -10.50 -3.60 10.47
CA GLY A 311 -10.87 -3.64 11.88
C GLY A 311 -9.71 -3.23 12.77
N VAL A 312 -10.00 -3.01 14.05
CA VAL A 312 -9.02 -2.65 15.07
C VAL A 312 -9.28 -3.40 16.35
N ASN A 313 -8.21 -3.73 17.06
CA ASN A 313 -8.33 -4.30 18.39
C ASN A 313 -8.50 -3.15 19.41
N ARG A 314 -9.29 -3.38 20.45
CA ARG A 314 -9.71 -2.34 21.41
C ARG A 314 -9.47 -2.81 22.83
N THR A 315 -8.80 -2.00 23.64
CA THR A 315 -8.64 -2.23 25.08
C THR A 315 -9.89 -1.72 25.82
N PRO A 316 -10.43 -2.43 26.85
CA PRO A 316 -9.91 -3.64 27.50
C PRO A 316 -10.33 -4.96 26.86
N TYR A 317 -10.99 -4.93 25.70
CA TYR A 317 -11.55 -6.12 25.05
C TYR A 317 -10.46 -6.93 24.33
N VAL A 318 -9.73 -7.75 25.10
CA VAL A 318 -8.69 -8.63 24.56
C VAL A 318 -9.32 -9.66 23.61
N GLY A 319 -8.88 -9.66 22.35
CA GLY A 319 -9.25 -10.68 21.36
C GLY A 319 -10.49 -10.40 20.54
N THR A 320 -11.15 -9.25 20.69
CA THR A 320 -12.29 -8.85 19.84
C THR A 320 -11.90 -7.72 18.88
N TRP A 321 -11.88 -8.01 17.58
CA TRP A 321 -11.71 -6.99 16.56
C TRP A 321 -13.02 -6.22 16.37
N THR A 322 -12.96 -4.90 16.46
CA THR A 322 -14.06 -4.03 16.05
C THR A 322 -13.89 -3.68 14.59
N LEU A 323 -14.87 -4.04 13.78
CA LEU A 323 -14.91 -3.68 12.37
C LEU A 323 -15.12 -2.16 12.25
N LEU A 324 -14.18 -1.46 11.65
CA LEU A 324 -14.26 -0.02 11.41
C LEU A 324 -15.01 0.32 10.13
N GLY A 325 -14.97 -0.57 9.14
CA GLY A 325 -15.48 -0.29 7.81
C GLY A 325 -14.82 -1.11 6.72
N GLU A 326 -14.85 -0.56 5.52
CA GLU A 326 -14.17 -1.11 4.34
C GLU A 326 -13.48 -0.02 3.52
N PHE A 327 -12.43 -0.39 2.81
CA PHE A 327 -11.85 0.48 1.80
C PHE A 327 -12.86 0.67 0.66
N PRO A 328 -13.10 1.93 0.24
CA PRO A 328 -14.17 2.23 -0.70
C PRO A 328 -13.82 1.69 -2.09
N ASP A 329 -14.79 1.14 -2.80
CA ASP A 329 -14.70 0.88 -4.25
C ASP A 329 -13.53 0.00 -4.69
N VAL A 330 -13.08 -0.87 -3.80
CA VAL A 330 -12.08 -1.90 -4.04
C VAL A 330 -12.51 -3.23 -3.39
N ARG A 331 -12.23 -4.33 -4.08
CA ARG A 331 -12.56 -5.70 -3.66
C ARG A 331 -11.42 -6.65 -3.94
N PHE A 332 -11.23 -7.63 -3.06
CA PHE A 332 -10.38 -8.80 -3.30
C PHE A 332 -11.12 -9.84 -4.12
N LEU A 333 -10.42 -10.49 -5.04
CA LEU A 333 -10.97 -11.59 -5.83
C LEU A 333 -9.86 -12.49 -6.37
N ASN A 334 -10.19 -13.77 -6.57
CA ASN A 334 -9.38 -14.67 -7.36
C ASN A 334 -9.49 -14.32 -8.85
N ILE A 335 -8.34 -14.09 -9.48
CA ILE A 335 -8.25 -13.67 -10.89
C ILE A 335 -7.88 -14.81 -11.86
N SER A 336 -7.98 -16.09 -11.48
CA SER A 336 -7.63 -17.22 -12.35
C SER A 336 -8.27 -17.14 -13.73
N ASN A 337 -9.53 -16.74 -13.80
CA ASN A 337 -10.31 -16.64 -15.05
C ASN A 337 -10.32 -15.23 -15.67
N PHE A 338 -9.53 -14.29 -15.14
CA PHE A 338 -9.47 -12.90 -15.62
C PHE A 338 -8.06 -12.54 -16.08
N ASN A 339 -7.95 -11.80 -17.17
CA ASN A 339 -6.72 -11.14 -17.57
C ASN A 339 -6.58 -9.78 -16.87
N PRO A 340 -5.35 -9.29 -16.64
CA PRO A 340 -5.14 -7.94 -16.15
C PRO A 340 -5.81 -6.89 -17.05
N GLY A 341 -6.59 -5.99 -16.46
CA GLY A 341 -7.34 -4.95 -17.15
C GLY A 341 -8.76 -5.34 -17.58
N ASP A 342 -9.15 -6.62 -17.43
CA ASP A 342 -10.51 -7.09 -17.72
C ASP A 342 -11.55 -6.31 -16.91
N GLU A 343 -12.74 -6.18 -17.49
CA GLU A 343 -13.88 -5.51 -16.86
C GLU A 343 -14.98 -6.53 -16.56
N LEU A 344 -15.48 -6.51 -15.32
CA LEU A 344 -16.60 -7.32 -14.85
C LEU A 344 -17.77 -6.41 -14.52
N THR A 345 -18.93 -6.66 -15.14
CA THR A 345 -20.16 -5.91 -14.87
C THR A 345 -21.02 -6.64 -13.85
N LEU A 346 -21.35 -5.96 -12.75
CA LEU A 346 -22.24 -6.46 -11.70
C LEU A 346 -23.39 -5.47 -11.50
N GLY A 347 -24.55 -5.77 -12.08
CA GLY A 347 -25.67 -4.83 -12.10
C GLY A 347 -25.32 -3.56 -12.87
N THR A 348 -25.29 -2.42 -12.19
CA THR A 348 -24.92 -1.12 -12.78
C THR A 348 -23.45 -0.73 -12.56
N ASP A 349 -22.73 -1.50 -11.73
CA ASP A 349 -21.32 -1.25 -11.44
C ASP A 349 -20.43 -2.01 -12.43
N VAL A 350 -19.37 -1.34 -12.89
CA VAL A 350 -18.30 -1.96 -13.69
C VAL A 350 -17.04 -2.03 -12.83
N TRP A 351 -16.38 -3.17 -12.81
CA TRP A 351 -15.18 -3.40 -12.00
C TRP A 351 -13.99 -3.75 -12.89
N LYS A 352 -12.89 -3.01 -12.76
CA LYS A 352 -11.65 -3.26 -13.50
C LYS A 352 -10.68 -4.07 -12.65
N ILE A 353 -10.15 -5.15 -13.20
CA ILE A 353 -9.44 -6.19 -12.45
C ILE A 353 -7.95 -6.12 -12.70
N PHE A 354 -7.14 -6.17 -11.63
CA PHE A 354 -5.69 -6.16 -11.71
C PHE A 354 -5.07 -7.18 -10.74
N PRO A 355 -3.93 -7.80 -11.08
CA PRO A 355 -3.12 -8.54 -10.13
C PRO A 355 -2.60 -7.64 -9.01
N LEU A 356 -2.31 -8.20 -7.84
CA LEU A 356 -1.59 -7.46 -6.79
C LEU A 356 -0.19 -7.02 -7.27
N TRP A 357 0.53 -7.89 -7.98
CA TRP A 357 1.85 -7.57 -8.57
C TRP A 357 1.99 -8.09 -10.00
N ASN A 358 1.77 -9.39 -10.22
CA ASN A 358 1.94 -10.03 -11.52
C ASN A 358 1.19 -11.37 -11.54
N LYS A 359 0.33 -11.59 -12.52
CA LYS A 359 -0.34 -12.88 -12.72
C LYS A 359 0.56 -13.79 -13.54
N ALA A 360 1.30 -14.65 -12.85
CA ALA A 360 2.14 -15.68 -13.46
C ALA A 360 2.12 -16.96 -12.63
N TYR A 361 2.47 -18.08 -13.26
CA TYR A 361 2.48 -19.42 -12.62
C TYR A 361 3.87 -20.06 -12.60
N THR A 362 4.81 -19.49 -13.34
CA THR A 362 6.21 -19.91 -13.36
C THR A 362 7.01 -18.91 -12.56
N LEU A 363 7.79 -19.40 -11.58
CA LEU A 363 8.72 -18.57 -10.85
C LEU A 363 9.74 -17.95 -11.81
N GLY A 364 10.01 -16.67 -11.63
CA GLY A 364 11.00 -15.91 -12.41
C GLY A 364 11.57 -14.79 -11.56
N ALA A 365 12.37 -13.93 -12.19
CA ALA A 365 13.14 -12.87 -11.51
C ALA A 365 12.31 -11.76 -10.83
N GLU A 366 10.99 -11.89 -10.71
CA GLU A 366 10.12 -10.80 -10.29
C GLU A 366 9.03 -11.29 -9.32
N PRO A 367 8.49 -10.41 -8.46
CA PRO A 367 7.36 -10.73 -7.60
C PRO A 367 6.12 -11.16 -8.40
N ILE A 368 5.51 -12.26 -7.99
CA ILE A 368 4.31 -12.87 -8.57
C ILE A 368 3.18 -12.87 -7.53
N SER A 369 1.98 -12.48 -7.94
CA SER A 369 0.79 -12.58 -7.10
C SER A 369 -0.13 -13.70 -7.53
N TYR A 370 0.29 -14.59 -8.44
CA TYR A 370 -0.53 -15.71 -8.95
C TYR A 370 -1.95 -15.23 -9.30
N ASP A 371 -2.95 -15.82 -8.65
CA ASP A 371 -4.37 -15.54 -8.82
C ASP A 371 -4.89 -14.49 -7.81
N TYR A 372 -4.02 -13.85 -7.04
CA TYR A 372 -4.40 -12.78 -6.12
C TYR A 372 -4.53 -11.45 -6.86
N GLY A 373 -5.74 -10.88 -6.82
CA GLY A 373 -6.03 -9.62 -7.48
C GLY A 373 -6.95 -8.69 -6.70
N LEU A 374 -7.05 -7.48 -7.25
CA LEU A 374 -7.94 -6.41 -6.81
C LEU A 374 -8.84 -6.00 -7.97
N ALA A 375 -10.08 -5.74 -7.64
CA ALA A 375 -11.05 -5.15 -8.54
C ALA A 375 -11.40 -3.75 -8.05
N TYR A 376 -11.27 -2.77 -8.94
CA TYR A 376 -11.58 -1.36 -8.68
C TYR A 376 -12.84 -0.97 -9.41
N ARG A 377 -13.77 -0.34 -8.70
CA ARG A 377 -15.04 0.07 -9.29
C ARG A 377 -14.84 1.30 -10.19
N LYS A 378 -15.40 1.25 -11.39
CA LYS A 378 -15.43 2.27 -12.43
C LYS A 378 -16.90 2.62 -12.70
N VAL A 379 -17.22 3.90 -12.85
CA VAL A 379 -18.47 4.31 -13.50
C VAL A 379 -18.10 4.73 -14.90
N VAL A 380 -18.88 4.26 -15.87
CA VAL A 380 -18.79 4.64 -17.29
C VAL A 380 -19.45 5.99 -17.50
#